data_AF-A0A2D7A2V6-F1
#
_entry.id   AF-A0A2D7A2V6-F1
#
_cell.length_a   1.000
_cell.length_b   1.000
_cell.length_c   1.000
_cell.angle_alpha   90.00
_cell.angle_beta   90.00
_cell.angle_gamma   90.00
#
_symmetry.space_group_name_H-M   'P 1'
#
loop_
_entity.id
_entity.type
_entity.pdbx_description
1 polymer ?
#
loop_
_entity_poly.entity_id
_entity_poly.type
_entity_poly.pdbx_seq_one_letter_code
_entity_poly.pdbx_strand_id
1 'polypeptide(L)' 'MKLKTILVSQPEPASDKSPFTILKEKYKLKIDFRPFIHVEGVDPKTVRAQKIDFANFDNIILTSRNAVDHFFRLT' A
#
# COMPACT_ATOMS: atom_id res chain seq x y z
N MET A 1 4.68 5.79 -33.33
CA MET A 1 5.09 4.66 -32.48
C MET A 1 3.86 4.26 -31.65
N LYS A 2 3.34 3.03 -31.74
CA LYS A 2 2.19 2.58 -30.91
C LYS A 2 2.72 1.95 -29.62
N LEU A 3 2.23 2.42 -28.47
CA LEU A 3 2.52 1.85 -27.15
C LEU A 3 1.98 0.40 -27.10
N LYS A 4 2.81 -0.57 -26.67
CA LYS A 4 2.42 -1.99 -26.62
C LYS A 4 2.40 -2.58 -25.20
N THR A 5 3.19 -2.01 -24.29
CA THR A 5 3.39 -2.55 -22.94
C THR A 5 3.40 -1.43 -21.90
N ILE A 6 2.75 -1.66 -20.77
CA ILE A 6 2.72 -0.77 -19.60
C ILE A 6 3.18 -1.56 -18.38
N LEU A 7 4.09 -1.00 -17.60
CA LEU A 7 4.48 -1.51 -16.29
C LEU A 7 3.76 -0.69 -15.21
N VAL A 8 3.06 -1.36 -14.31
CA VAL A 8 2.38 -0.74 -13.17
C VAL A 8 3.12 -1.13 -11.90
N SER A 9 3.57 -0.13 -11.13
CA SER A 9 4.39 -0.33 -9.92
C SER A 9 3.59 -0.74 -8.68
N GLN A 10 2.28 -0.93 -8.83
CA GLN A 10 1.33 -1.32 -7.78
C GLN A 10 1.07 -2.83 -7.84
N PRO A 11 0.59 -3.45 -6.74
CA PRO A 11 0.12 -4.82 -6.77
C PRO A 11 -1.03 -5.03 -7.75
N GLU A 12 -1.16 -6.27 -8.22
CA GLU A 12 -2.25 -6.66 -9.08
C GLU A 12 -3.59 -6.47 -8.34
N PRO A 13 -4.56 -5.79 -8.95
CA PRO A 13 -5.87 -5.60 -8.33
C PRO A 13 -6.57 -6.93 -8.10
N ALA A 14 -7.11 -7.15 -6.90
CA ALA A 14 -7.83 -8.38 -6.56
C ALA A 14 -9.23 -8.50 -7.22
N SER A 15 -9.69 -7.47 -7.93
CA SER A 15 -11.01 -7.43 -8.55
C SER A 15 -10.93 -7.44 -10.06
N ASP A 16 -11.75 -8.29 -10.68
CA ASP A 16 -11.88 -8.39 -12.14
C ASP A 16 -12.38 -7.09 -12.80
N LYS A 17 -13.00 -6.18 -12.03
CA LYS A 17 -13.47 -4.86 -12.48
C LYS A 17 -12.38 -3.77 -12.41
N SER A 18 -11.12 -4.17 -12.49
CA SER A 18 -10.01 -3.24 -12.53
C SER A 18 -10.06 -2.34 -13.79
N PRO A 19 -9.79 -1.02 -13.67
CA PRO A 19 -9.63 -0.13 -14.82
C PRO A 19 -8.57 -0.62 -15.82
N PHE A 20 -7.55 -1.35 -15.33
CA PHE A 20 -6.49 -1.91 -16.16
C PHE A 20 -7.00 -3.02 -17.10
N THR A 21 -8.02 -3.79 -16.68
CA THR A 21 -8.64 -4.82 -17.52
C THR A 21 -9.32 -4.18 -18.74
N ILE A 22 -10.06 -3.09 -18.53
CA ILE A 22 -10.73 -2.33 -19.59
C ILE A 22 -9.71 -1.77 -20.58
N LEU A 23 -8.58 -1.24 -20.09
CA LEU A 23 -7.50 -0.70 -20.92
C LEU A 23 -6.81 -1.79 -21.75
N LYS A 24 -6.59 -2.97 -21.14
CA LYS A 24 -6.01 -4.14 -21.79
C LYS A 24 -6.83 -4.58 -22.99
N GLU A 25 -8.15 -4.70 -22.82
CA GLU A 25 -9.07 -5.14 -23.88
C GLU A 25 -9.26 -4.09 -24.98
N LYS A 26 -9.52 -2.84 -24.59
CA LYS A 26 -9.82 -1.75 -25.54
C LYS A 26 -8.65 -1.44 -26.47
N TYR A 27 -7.43 -1.50 -25.95
CA TYR A 27 -6.22 -1.09 -26.69
C TYR A 27 -5.28 -2.25 -27.02
N LYS A 28 -5.65 -3.49 -26.66
CA LYS A 28 -4.82 -4.69 -26.83
C LYS A 28 -3.40 -4.51 -26.25
N LEU A 29 -3.33 -3.91 -25.06
CA LEU A 29 -2.08 -3.60 -24.36
C LEU A 29 -1.63 -4.80 -23.51
N LYS A 30 -0.34 -4.97 -23.33
CA LYS A 30 0.21 -5.82 -22.27
C LYS A 30 0.43 -4.97 -21.02
N ILE A 31 -0.12 -5.38 -19.87
CA ILE A 31 0.07 -4.71 -18.59
C ILE A 31 0.76 -5.70 -17.64
N ASP A 32 1.92 -5.32 -17.15
CA ASP A 32 2.68 -6.08 -16.16
C ASP A 32 2.59 -5.35 -14.80
N PHE A 33 2.20 -6.05 -13.74
CA PHE A 33 2.15 -5.51 -12.38
C PHE A 33 3.40 -5.94 -11.62
N ARG A 34 4.11 -4.98 -11.04
CA ARG A 34 5.30 -5.25 -10.22
C ARG A 34 5.32 -4.29 -9.03
N PRO A 35 4.90 -4.74 -7.83
CA PRO A 35 4.99 -3.92 -6.63
C PRO A 35 6.43 -3.51 -6.38
N PHE A 36 6.71 -2.20 -6.34
CA PHE A 36 8.04 -1.70 -5.99
C PHE A 36 8.19 -1.44 -4.50
N ILE A 37 7.05 -1.29 -3.81
CA ILE A 37 7.00 -0.92 -2.41
C ILE A 37 6.44 -2.10 -1.64
N HIS A 38 7.17 -2.52 -0.63
CA HIS A 38 6.70 -3.46 0.39
C HIS A 38 6.60 -2.70 1.71
N VAL A 39 5.47 -2.84 2.39
CA VAL A 39 5.24 -2.20 3.70
C VAL A 39 5.36 -3.27 4.77
N GLU A 40 6.32 -3.08 5.66
CA GLU A 40 6.51 -3.91 6.84
C GLU A 40 6.22 -3.09 8.09
N GLY A 41 5.48 -3.68 9.02
CA GLY A 41 5.24 -3.04 10.30
C GLY A 41 6.45 -3.22 11.22
N VAL A 42 6.78 -2.18 11.97
CA VAL A 42 7.89 -2.16 12.93
C VAL A 42 7.55 -3.01 14.17
N ASP A 43 8.57 -3.58 14.82
CA ASP A 43 8.41 -4.35 16.06
C ASP A 43 7.97 -3.47 17.24
N PRO A 44 7.07 -3.95 18.14
CA PRO A 44 6.63 -3.18 19.30
C PRO A 44 7.76 -2.68 20.20
N LYS A 45 8.88 -3.43 20.33
CA LYS A 45 10.04 -3.02 21.13
C LYS A 45 10.68 -1.74 20.58
N THR A 46 10.80 -1.61 19.26
CA THR A 46 11.38 -0.43 18.63
C THR A 46 10.50 0.80 18.83
N VAL A 47 9.17 0.63 18.83
CA VAL A 47 8.25 1.73 19.14
C VAL A 47 8.36 2.15 20.60
N ARG A 48 8.38 1.20 21.54
CA ARG A 48 8.58 1.48 22.98
C ARG A 48 9.91 2.18 23.26
N ALA A 49 10.96 1.89 22.49
CA ALA A 49 12.26 2.55 22.62
C ALA A 49 12.24 4.06 22.32
N GLN A 50 11.21 4.56 21.63
CA GLN A 50 11.01 6.00 21.41
C GLN A 50 10.63 6.76 22.69
N LYS A 51 10.24 6.03 23.76
CA LYS A 51 9.81 6.59 25.06
C LYS A 51 8.67 7.61 24.94
N ILE A 52 7.80 7.41 23.94
CA ILE A 52 6.59 8.18 23.73
C ILE A 52 5.45 7.41 24.38
N ASP A 53 4.76 8.04 25.33
CA ASP A 53 3.50 7.53 25.84
C ASP A 53 2.35 8.18 25.07
N PHE A 54 1.60 7.37 24.33
CA PHE A 54 0.48 7.85 23.52
C PHE A 54 -0.66 8.43 24.36
N ALA A 55 -0.75 8.07 25.65
CA ALA A 55 -1.75 8.63 26.56
C ALA A 55 -1.50 10.11 26.91
N ASN A 56 -0.31 10.64 26.62
CA ASN A 56 0.02 12.05 26.83
C ASN A 56 -0.51 12.99 25.72
N PHE A 57 -1.15 12.44 24.69
CA PHE A 57 -1.68 13.22 23.57
C PHE A 57 -3.20 13.08 23.50
N ASP A 58 -3.89 14.21 23.30
CA ASP A 58 -5.35 14.21 23.16
C ASP A 58 -5.82 13.54 21.86
N ASN A 59 -4.98 13.58 20.82
CA ASN A 59 -5.35 13.12 19.48
C ASN A 59 -4.19 12.41 18.78
N ILE A 60 -4.51 11.39 17.99
CA ILE A 60 -3.57 10.63 17.16
C ILE A 60 -4.05 10.69 15.70
N ILE A 61 -3.17 11.06 14.77
CA ILE A 61 -3.47 11.15 13.34
C ILE A 61 -2.81 9.98 12.62
N LEU A 62 -3.62 9.17 11.93
CA LEU A 62 -3.17 8.02 11.15
C LEU A 62 -3.30 8.35 9.66
N THR A 63 -2.19 8.35 8.93
CA THR A 63 -2.11 8.87 7.55
C THR A 63 -2.39 7.84 6.46
N SER A 64 -2.52 6.57 6.83
CA SER A 64 -2.79 5.48 5.89
C SER A 64 -3.48 4.31 6.58
N ARG A 65 -4.10 3.43 5.79
CA ARG A 65 -4.69 2.18 6.30
C ARG A 65 -3.64 1.31 7.02
N ASN A 66 -2.46 1.17 6.43
CA ASN A 66 -1.36 0.39 7.03
C ASN A 66 -0.93 0.99 8.38
N ALA A 67 -0.94 2.32 8.53
CA ALA A 67 -0.64 2.95 9.80
C ALA A 67 -1.68 2.61 10.87
N VAL A 68 -2.97 2.56 10.51
CA VAL A 68 -4.05 2.12 11.41
C VAL A 68 -3.79 0.67 11.85
N ASP A 69 -3.63 -0.24 10.89
CA ASP A 69 -3.46 -1.67 11.18
C ASP A 69 -2.23 -1.94 12.05
N HIS A 70 -1.11 -1.27 11.77
CA HIS A 70 0.11 -1.43 12.55
C HIS A 70 0.04 -0.77 13.92
N PHE A 71 -0.61 0.38 14.06
CA PHE A 71 -0.79 1.03 15.36
C PHE A 71 -1.55 0.13 16.34
N PHE A 72 -2.69 -0.45 15.91
CA PHE A 72 -3.48 -1.34 16.77
C PHE A 72 -2.86 -2.73 16.97
N ARG A 73 -1.83 -3.08 16.22
CA ARG A 73 -1.03 -4.32 16.43
C ARG A 73 0.04 -4.16 17.51
N LEU A 74 0.34 -2.94 17.96
CA LEU A 74 1.32 -2.68 19.02
C LEU A 74 0.77 -3.16 20.38
N THR A 75 0.83 -4.46 20.63
CA THR A 75 0.62 -5.08 21.95
C THR A 75 1.87 -5.04 22.82
#